data_AF-A0A952JS66-F1
#
_entry.id   AF-A0A952JS66-F1
#
_cell.length_a   1.000
_cell.length_b   1.000
_cell.length_c   1.000
_cell.angle_alpha   90.00
_cell.angle_beta   90.00
_cell.angle_gamma   90.00
#
_symmetry.space_group_name_H-M   'P 1'
#
loop_
_entity.id
_entity.type
_entity.pdbx_description
1 polymer ?
#
loop_
_entity_poly.entity_id
_entity_poly.type
_entity_poly.pdbx_seq_one_letter_code
_entity_poly.pdbx_strand_id
1 'polypeptide(L)'
;MHGIKFVALGGAALALPACMSVGGPGVSTYYECDRGTRLKVDFIGDRALVSVNGGRAEAMRSTPAASGAIYENRAGWRLHTKGNEAMWNTALRSSPETCRQVVVPR
;
A
#
# COMPACT_ATOMS: atom_id res chain seq x y z
N MET A 1 64.72 -18.24 -2.21
CA MET A 1 63.78 -18.99 -1.36
C MET A 1 62.38 -18.49 -1.72
N HIS A 2 61.60 -19.26 -2.49
CA HIS A 2 60.28 -18.85 -2.97
C HIS A 2 59.21 -19.20 -1.91
N GLY A 3 58.65 -18.17 -1.26
CA GLY A 3 57.55 -18.29 -0.31
C GLY A 3 56.19 -18.23 -1.01
N ILE A 4 55.33 -19.19 -0.70
CA ILE A 4 54.11 -19.56 -1.41
C ILE A 4 52.86 -19.09 -0.62
N LYS A 5 51.80 -18.73 -1.37
CA LYS A 5 50.34 -18.71 -1.07
C LYS A 5 49.74 -17.62 -0.17
N PHE A 6 48.89 -16.81 -0.79
CA PHE A 6 47.62 -16.38 -0.19
C PHE A 6 46.48 -16.69 -1.16
N VAL A 7 45.66 -17.67 -0.77
CA VAL A 7 44.35 -17.97 -1.37
C VAL A 7 43.36 -17.00 -0.74
N ALA A 8 42.75 -16.12 -1.53
CA ALA A 8 41.60 -15.34 -1.10
C ALA A 8 40.39 -15.78 -1.93
N LEU A 9 39.59 -16.66 -1.34
CA LEU A 9 38.22 -16.97 -1.77
C LEU A 9 37.38 -15.70 -1.57
N GLY A 10 37.29 -14.87 -2.60
CA GLY A 10 36.42 -13.69 -2.61
C GLY A 10 34.98 -14.10 -2.84
N GLY A 11 34.19 -14.18 -1.76
CA GLY A 11 32.79 -14.56 -1.79
C GLY A 11 31.93 -13.63 -2.66
N ALA A 12 31.07 -14.24 -3.47
CA ALA A 12 30.02 -13.53 -4.20
C ALA A 12 29.01 -12.95 -3.18
N ALA A 13 29.06 -11.64 -2.97
CA ALA A 13 28.02 -10.92 -2.25
C ALA A 13 26.75 -10.94 -3.10
N LEU A 14 25.82 -11.85 -2.78
CA LEU A 14 24.48 -11.83 -3.32
C LEU A 14 23.77 -10.57 -2.81
N ALA A 15 23.70 -9.55 -3.67
CA ALA A 15 22.86 -8.38 -3.43
C ALA A 15 21.40 -8.84 -3.43
N LEU A 16 20.85 -9.08 -2.24
CA LEU A 16 19.43 -9.28 -2.06
C LEU A 16 18.73 -7.99 -2.51
N PRO A 17 17.79 -8.04 -3.47
CA PRO A 17 16.99 -6.87 -3.81
C PRO A 17 16.28 -6.45 -2.53
N ALA A 18 16.61 -5.26 -2.03
CA ALA A 18 15.88 -4.66 -0.93
C ALA A 18 14.41 -4.58 -1.35
N CYS A 19 13.54 -5.29 -0.63
CA CYS A 19 12.11 -5.14 -0.75
C CYS A 19 11.78 -3.69 -0.37
N MET A 20 11.75 -2.79 -1.36
CA MET A 20 11.37 -1.40 -1.13
C MET A 20 9.95 -1.37 -0.58
N SER A 21 9.82 -0.79 0.60
CA SER A 21 8.56 -0.58 1.28
C SER A 21 7.65 0.27 0.39
N VAL A 22 6.56 -0.33 -0.09
CA VAL A 22 5.47 0.40 -0.74
C VAL A 22 4.79 1.29 0.31
N GLY A 23 5.10 2.59 0.30
CA GLY A 23 4.44 3.59 1.16
C GLY A 23 5.40 4.30 2.10
N GLY A 24 6.05 5.35 1.60
CA GLY A 24 6.68 6.38 2.42
C GLY A 24 5.77 7.61 2.58
N PRO A 25 6.04 8.52 3.51
CA PRO A 25 5.34 9.80 3.62
C PRO A 25 5.36 10.53 2.27
N GLY A 26 4.19 10.88 1.73
CA GLY A 26 4.07 11.51 0.40
C GLY A 26 4.03 10.54 -0.79
N VAL A 27 4.02 9.21 -0.56
CA VAL A 27 3.81 8.22 -1.61
C VAL A 27 2.33 7.82 -1.63
N SER A 28 1.58 8.38 -2.57
CA SER A 28 0.21 7.94 -2.84
C SER A 28 0.20 6.47 -3.22
N THR A 29 -0.66 5.69 -2.57
CA THR A 29 -0.95 4.32 -2.95
C THR A 29 -2.15 4.29 -3.87
N TYR A 30 -2.04 3.57 -4.98
CA TYR A 30 -3.10 3.47 -5.96
C TYR A 30 -3.69 2.07 -5.92
N TYR A 31 -5.02 1.99 -5.94
CA TYR A 31 -5.75 0.73 -6.04
C TYR A 31 -6.71 0.79 -7.22
N GLU A 32 -6.84 -0.33 -7.93
CA GLU A 32 -7.92 -0.56 -8.88
C GLU A 32 -8.86 -1.61 -8.32
N CYS A 33 -10.14 -1.28 -8.27
CA CYS A 33 -11.20 -2.16 -7.80
C CYS A 33 -11.84 -2.93 -8.95
N ASP A 34 -12.41 -4.10 -8.65
CA ASP A 34 -12.97 -5.01 -9.66
C ASP A 34 -14.05 -4.37 -10.55
N ARG A 35 -14.73 -3.33 -10.05
CA ARG A 35 -15.77 -2.59 -10.79
C ARG A 35 -15.25 -1.36 -11.56
N GLY A 36 -13.93 -1.20 -11.67
CA GLY A 36 -13.28 -0.08 -12.35
C GLY A 36 -13.11 1.18 -11.49
N THR A 37 -13.52 1.15 -10.22
CA THR A 37 -13.23 2.23 -9.27
C THR A 37 -11.72 2.34 -9.04
N ARG A 38 -11.15 3.53 -9.19
CA ARG A 38 -9.74 3.81 -8.88
C ARG A 38 -9.63 4.59 -7.60
N LEU A 39 -8.81 4.12 -6.67
CA LEU A 39 -8.56 4.79 -5.40
C LEU A 39 -7.13 5.32 -5.40
N LYS A 40 -6.98 6.58 -5.01
CA LYS A 40 -5.70 7.14 -4.58
C LYS A 40 -5.77 7.35 -3.08
N VAL A 41 -4.85 6.72 -2.35
CA VAL A 41 -4.82 6.70 -0.89
C VAL A 41 -3.50 7.27 -0.40
N ASP A 42 -3.58 8.35 0.35
CA ASP A 42 -2.44 8.94 1.03
C ASP A 42 -2.53 8.61 2.52
N PHE A 43 -1.61 7.77 3.01
CA PHE A 43 -1.54 7.40 4.43
C PHE A 43 -0.74 8.45 5.20
N ILE A 44 -1.38 9.08 6.19
CA ILE A 44 -0.82 10.18 6.99
C ILE A 44 -1.06 9.86 8.48
N GLY A 45 -0.08 9.23 9.12
CA GLY A 45 -0.19 8.83 10.53
C GLY A 45 -1.33 7.84 10.75
N ASP A 46 -2.33 8.25 11.54
CA ASP A 46 -3.55 7.48 11.86
C ASP A 46 -4.69 7.71 10.85
N ARG A 47 -4.44 8.41 9.74
CA ARG A 47 -5.45 8.78 8.75
C ARG A 47 -5.09 8.30 7.37
N ALA A 48 -6.12 8.09 6.57
CA ALA A 48 -6.02 7.89 5.13
C ALA A 48 -6.81 8.99 4.43
N LEU A 49 -6.19 9.70 3.49
CA LEU A 49 -6.92 10.55 2.55
C LEU A 49 -7.22 9.72 1.31
N VAL A 50 -8.50 9.49 1.04
CA VAL A 50 -8.93 8.64 -0.08
C VAL A 50 -9.62 9.49 -1.13
N SER A 51 -9.05 9.53 -2.34
CA SER A 51 -9.65 10.10 -3.53
C SER A 51 -10.18 8.97 -4.42
N VAL A 52 -11.46 9.06 -4.78
CA VAL A 52 -12.14 8.07 -5.62
C VAL A 52 -12.27 8.64 -7.03
N ASN A 53 -11.78 7.91 -8.03
CA ASN A 53 -11.83 8.27 -9.46
C ASN A 53 -11.29 9.69 -9.75
N GLY A 54 -10.25 10.13 -9.03
CA GLY A 54 -9.69 11.48 -9.17
C GLY A 54 -10.53 12.59 -8.53
N GLY A 55 -11.59 12.25 -7.81
CA GLY A 55 -12.42 13.19 -7.06
C GLY A 55 -11.72 13.78 -5.84
N ARG A 56 -12.47 14.56 -5.05
CA ARG A 56 -11.98 15.14 -3.80
C ARG A 56 -11.49 14.03 -2.85
N ALA A 57 -10.34 14.27 -2.23
CA ALA A 57 -9.83 13.38 -1.19
C ALA A 57 -10.64 13.56 0.10
N GLU A 58 -11.15 12.46 0.64
CA GLU A 58 -11.88 12.42 1.89
C GLU A 58 -11.01 11.84 3.00
N ALA A 59 -11.02 12.50 4.16
CA ALA A 59 -10.25 12.05 5.31
C ALA A 59 -10.99 10.91 6.03
N MET A 60 -10.28 9.81 6.21
CA MET A 60 -10.74 8.61 6.90
C MET A 60 -9.82 8.35 8.10
N ARG A 61 -10.40 8.02 9.25
CA ARG A 61 -9.66 7.74 10.48
C ARG A 61 -9.45 6.24 10.63
N SER A 62 -8.26 5.86 11.09
CA SER A 62 -7.99 4.48 11.48
C SER A 62 -8.90 4.04 12.61
N THR A 63 -9.39 2.82 12.51
CA THR A 63 -10.24 2.15 13.49
C THR A 63 -9.60 0.81 13.88
N PRO A 64 -9.76 0.35 15.14
CA PRO A 64 -9.23 -0.94 15.56
C PRO A 64 -9.71 -2.08 14.65
N ALA A 65 -8.76 -2.93 14.23
CA ALA A 65 -9.03 -4.05 13.33
C ALA A 65 -8.34 -5.32 13.85
N ALA A 66 -9.00 -6.47 13.70
CA ALA A 66 -8.42 -7.78 14.06
C ALA A 66 -7.29 -8.20 13.09
N SER A 67 -7.32 -7.72 11.84
CA SER A 67 -6.23 -7.90 10.87
C SER A 67 -6.24 -6.79 9.82
N GLY A 68 -5.05 -6.44 9.32
CA GLY A 68 -4.90 -5.31 8.39
C GLY A 68 -5.15 -3.96 9.06
N ALA A 69 -5.44 -2.94 8.25
CA ALA A 69 -5.80 -1.61 8.73
C ALA A 69 -7.18 -1.22 8.18
N ILE A 70 -8.07 -0.75 9.06
CA ILE A 70 -9.40 -0.28 8.67
C ILE A 70 -9.46 1.22 8.89
N TYR A 71 -9.93 1.94 7.89
CA TYR A 71 -10.17 3.37 7.93
C TYR A 71 -11.64 3.65 7.65
N GLU A 72 -12.25 4.55 8.42
CA GLU A 72 -13.66 4.90 8.29
C GLU A 72 -13.88 6.41 8.43
N ASN A 73 -14.98 6.91 7.86
CA ASN A 73 -15.40 8.30 8.05
C ASN A 73 -16.91 8.40 8.35
N ARG A 74 -17.36 9.60 8.71
CA ARG A 74 -18.77 9.89 9.01
C ARG A 74 -19.69 9.84 7.78
N ALA A 75 -19.12 9.85 6.57
CA ALA A 75 -19.86 9.67 5.32
C ALA A 75 -20.15 8.19 5.02
N GLY A 76 -19.80 7.28 5.93
CA GLY A 76 -20.00 5.83 5.78
C GLY A 76 -19.06 5.19 4.77
N TRP A 77 -17.91 5.81 4.50
CA TRP A 77 -16.86 5.19 3.70
C TRP A 77 -16.01 4.30 4.60
N ARG A 78 -15.61 3.14 4.07
CA ARG A 78 -14.78 2.17 4.75
C ARG A 78 -13.74 1.62 3.80
N LEU A 79 -12.48 1.73 4.20
CA LEU A 79 -11.33 1.17 3.51
C LEU A 79 -10.66 0.17 4.44
N HIS A 80 -10.61 -1.10 4.05
CA HIS A 80 -9.87 -2.12 4.78
C HIS A 80 -8.69 -2.58 3.94
N THR A 81 -7.47 -2.32 4.36
CA THR A 81 -6.26 -2.72 3.64
C THR A 81 -5.58 -3.91 4.30
N LYS A 82 -5.06 -4.82 3.48
CA LYS A 82 -4.28 -5.98 3.92
C LYS A 82 -3.24 -6.34 2.85
N GLY A 83 -1.97 -6.06 3.14
CA GLY A 83 -0.90 -6.24 2.16
C GLY A 83 -1.15 -5.40 0.91
N ASN A 84 -1.22 -6.05 -0.26
CA ASN A 84 -1.42 -5.39 -1.55
C ASN A 84 -2.90 -5.37 -1.99
N GLU A 85 -3.82 -5.76 -1.10
CA GLU A 85 -5.26 -5.78 -1.36
C GLU A 85 -5.98 -4.79 -0.45
N ALA A 86 -7.10 -4.28 -0.93
CA ALA A 86 -8.00 -3.41 -0.18
C ALA A 86 -9.45 -3.81 -0.44
N MET A 87 -10.30 -3.74 0.59
CA MET A 87 -11.75 -3.75 0.44
C MET A 87 -12.27 -2.33 0.60
N TRP A 88 -13.05 -1.89 -0.38
CA TRP A 88 -13.61 -0.55 -0.46
C TRP A 88 -15.13 -0.58 -0.33
N ASN A 89 -15.69 0.22 0.56
CA ASN A 89 -17.13 0.40 0.66
C ASN A 89 -17.51 1.85 0.88
N THR A 90 -18.67 2.25 0.36
CA THR A 90 -19.26 3.57 0.59
C THR A 90 -20.70 3.42 1.07
N ALA A 91 -21.25 4.45 1.72
CA ALA A 91 -22.64 4.43 2.19
C ALA A 91 -23.69 4.18 1.09
N LEU A 92 -23.34 4.49 -0.17
CA LEU A 92 -24.21 4.29 -1.33
C LEU A 92 -24.18 2.85 -1.87
N ARG A 93 -23.35 1.98 -1.29
CA ARG A 93 -23.12 0.61 -1.75
C ARG A 93 -23.58 -0.38 -0.70
N SER A 94 -24.29 -1.41 -1.14
CA SER A 94 -24.73 -2.53 -0.30
C SER A 94 -23.64 -3.60 -0.10
N SER A 95 -22.59 -3.60 -0.94
CA SER A 95 -21.53 -4.61 -0.90
C SER A 95 -20.15 -3.99 -1.17
N PRO A 96 -19.12 -4.36 -0.39
CA PRO A 96 -17.75 -3.90 -0.60
C PRO A 96 -17.18 -4.38 -1.95
N GLU A 97 -16.22 -3.63 -2.46
CA GLU A 97 -15.44 -3.90 -3.66
C GLU A 97 -14.06 -4.38 -3.25
N THR A 98 -13.58 -5.47 -3.86
CA THR A 98 -12.18 -5.84 -3.74
C THR A 98 -11.37 -4.97 -4.69
N CYS A 99 -10.23 -4.51 -4.21
CA CYS A 99 -9.29 -3.67 -4.94
C CYS A 99 -7.88 -4.20 -4.77
N ARG A 100 -7.09 -4.08 -5.83
CA ARG A 100 -5.69 -4.49 -5.86
C ARG A 100 -4.80 -3.27 -6.03
N GLN A 101 -3.70 -3.24 -5.29
CA GLN A 101 -2.71 -2.19 -5.41
C GLN A 101 -2.10 -2.25 -6.81
N VAL A 102 -2.03 -1.11 -7.48
CA VAL A 102 -1.40 -0.96 -8.79
C VAL A 102 -0.21 -0.01 -8.68
N VAL A 103 0.85 -0.33 -9.43
CA VAL A 103 1.98 0.57 -9.61
C VAL A 103 1.63 1.48 -10.78
N VAL A 104 1.24 2.72 -10.48
CA VAL A 104 1.17 3.74 -11.53
C VAL A 104 2.59 4.24 -11.83
N PRO A 105 3.02 4.25 -13.11
CA PRO A 105 4.25 4.92 -13.49
C PRO A 105 4.11 6.42 -13.17
N ARG A 106 5.12 6.97 -12.51
CA ARG A 106 5.20 8.40 -12.18
C ARG A 106 5.57 9.22 -13.40
#